data_AF-A0AAE3XNV0-F1
#
_entry.id   AF-A0AAE3XNV0-F1
#
_cell.length_a   1.000
_cell.length_b   1.000
_cell.length_c   1.000
_cell.angle_alpha   90.00
_cell.angle_beta   90.00
_cell.angle_gamma   90.00
#
_symmetry.space_group_name_H-M   'P 1'
#
loop_
_entity.id
_entity.type
_entity.pdbx_description
1 polymer ?
#
loop_
_entity_poly.entity_id
_entity_poly.type
_entity_poly.pdbx_seq_one_letter_code
_entity_poly.pdbx_strand_id
1 'polypeptide(L)'
;MNNLEKSRLKLVKDEYIGELFFLRSNNCWTFKLREDYKSKFVHSEGIKSDNVIAVILESPHIYEFENLSLSCEDGKKYYSRPLNNNKSREALINILQKIMTSFYEKSKKYEVVLINAIQFQNSLGKNLDSDENIDIRNENWIKNWIDYNIDFINRVKSVSPKLIFNLCTQGSYKLSNCKNVYQNLDDEYIQKFGLKFTNTKSDKVLFEVRRQFGYEKFTLQDVVEYKLEQKGCITNDNYCKYYHPSKFTHDKKPTYPSLEDKNKINFSKKKLAIVND
;
A
#
# COMPACT_ATOMS: atom_id res chain seq x y z
N MET A 1 -21.41 9.57 -15.85
CA MET A 1 -20.11 9.28 -15.23
C MET A 1 -20.13 7.88 -14.64
N ASN A 2 -19.32 6.97 -15.18
CA ASN A 2 -19.21 5.59 -14.69
C ASN A 2 -18.44 5.53 -13.35
N ASN A 3 -18.36 4.35 -12.73
CA ASN A 3 -17.69 4.16 -11.45
C ASN A 3 -16.20 4.53 -11.48
N LEU A 4 -15.50 4.17 -12.56
CA LEU A 4 -14.08 4.46 -12.74
C LEU A 4 -13.81 5.98 -12.79
N GLU A 5 -14.61 6.71 -13.56
CA GLU A 5 -14.53 8.18 -13.67
C GLU A 5 -14.83 8.85 -12.32
N LYS A 6 -15.82 8.37 -11.56
CA LYS A 6 -16.12 8.88 -10.21
C LYS A 6 -14.95 8.66 -9.25
N SER A 7 -14.28 7.51 -9.33
CA SER A 7 -13.11 7.21 -8.50
C SER A 7 -12.01 8.25 -8.70
N ARG A 8 -11.75 8.62 -9.96
CA ARG A 8 -10.69 9.55 -10.34
C ARG A 8 -10.92 11.00 -9.88
N LEU A 9 -12.13 11.35 -9.46
CA LEU A 9 -12.43 12.69 -8.91
C LEU A 9 -11.83 12.94 -7.53
N LYS A 10 -11.54 11.88 -6.76
CA LYS A 10 -11.07 11.98 -5.39
C LYS A 10 -9.66 11.42 -5.28
N LEU A 11 -8.70 12.33 -5.23
CA LEU A 11 -7.27 12.01 -5.20
C LEU A 11 -6.64 12.33 -3.83
N VAL A 12 -5.68 11.49 -3.43
CA VAL A 12 -4.83 11.67 -2.26
C VAL A 12 -3.38 11.50 -2.68
N LYS A 13 -2.62 12.58 -2.56
CA LYS A 13 -1.20 12.61 -2.89
C LYS A 13 -0.36 11.88 -1.86
N ASP A 14 0.86 11.57 -2.26
CA ASP A 14 1.87 10.97 -1.39
C ASP A 14 2.42 12.02 -0.43
N GLU A 15 2.74 11.59 0.79
CA GLU A 15 3.07 12.52 1.86
C GLU A 15 4.27 12.06 2.68
N TYR A 16 5.17 12.99 2.99
CA TYR A 16 6.15 12.84 4.04
C TYR A 16 5.51 13.08 5.42
N ILE A 17 5.61 12.10 6.32
CA ILE A 17 4.84 12.12 7.57
C ILE A 17 5.69 12.26 8.84
N GLY A 18 6.99 11.99 8.77
CA GLY A 18 7.88 12.08 9.92
C GLY A 18 9.05 11.12 9.84
N GLU A 19 9.65 10.86 10.99
CA GLU A 19 11.00 10.31 11.08
C GLU A 19 11.04 9.11 12.02
N LEU A 20 11.79 8.08 11.65
CA LEU A 20 12.08 6.91 12.47
C LEU A 20 13.56 6.89 12.84
N PHE A 21 13.88 6.79 14.12
CA PHE A 21 15.25 6.75 14.61
C PHE A 21 15.41 5.86 15.84
N PHE A 22 16.63 5.42 16.10
CA PHE A 22 16.94 4.57 17.24
C PHE A 22 17.38 5.40 18.45
N LEU A 23 16.68 5.26 19.58
CA LEU A 23 17.05 5.86 20.85
C LEU A 23 17.95 4.92 21.64
N ARG A 24 19.21 5.35 21.85
CA ARG A 24 20.18 4.57 22.63
C ARG A 24 19.84 4.50 24.12
N SER A 25 19.20 5.55 24.67
CA SER A 25 18.89 5.64 26.10
C SER A 25 17.95 4.55 26.61
N ASN A 26 17.04 4.07 25.77
CA ASN A 26 16.06 3.03 26.09
C ASN A 26 16.08 1.86 25.10
N ASN A 27 17.12 1.78 24.25
CA ASN A 27 17.34 0.73 23.26
C ASN A 27 16.10 0.44 22.39
N CYS A 28 15.38 1.48 21.96
CA CYS A 28 14.14 1.32 21.20
C CYS A 28 14.08 2.18 19.93
N TRP A 29 13.28 1.75 18.96
CA TRP A 29 12.95 2.53 17.77
C TRP A 29 11.82 3.51 18.08
N THR A 30 12.03 4.77 17.72
CA THR A 30 11.09 5.87 17.95
C THR A 30 10.66 6.50 16.64
N PHE A 31 9.36 6.60 16.44
CA PHE A 31 8.78 7.34 15.34
C PHE A 31 8.27 8.69 15.84
N LYS A 32 8.73 9.77 15.22
CA LYS A 32 8.28 11.15 15.48
C LYS A 32 7.54 11.67 14.25
N LEU A 33 6.23 11.92 14.39
CA LEU A 33 5.49 12.69 13.38
C LEU A 33 6.09 14.09 13.24
N ARG A 34 6.02 14.68 12.04
CA ARG A 34 6.39 16.08 11.86
C ARG A 34 5.59 16.98 12.81
N GLU A 35 6.22 18.01 13.33
CA GLU A 35 5.61 18.93 14.30
C GLU A 35 4.40 19.66 13.71
N ASP A 36 4.48 19.98 12.42
CA ASP A 36 3.44 20.63 11.62
C ASP A 36 2.49 19.63 10.93
N TYR A 37 2.62 18.33 11.17
CA TYR A 37 1.82 17.31 10.48
C TYR A 37 0.32 17.60 10.54
N LYS A 38 -0.21 18.08 11.67
CA LYS A 38 -1.66 18.34 11.82
C LYS A 38 -2.18 19.50 10.94
N SER A 39 -1.34 20.45 10.56
CA SER A 39 -1.75 21.69 9.87
C SER A 39 -1.16 21.82 8.46
N LYS A 40 -0.13 21.05 8.12
CA LYS A 40 0.58 21.12 6.85
C LYS A 40 0.66 19.77 6.14
N PHE A 41 0.32 19.79 4.86
CA PHE A 41 0.63 18.71 3.92
C PHE A 41 2.00 18.96 3.30
N VAL A 42 2.88 17.95 3.32
CA VAL A 42 4.20 18.03 2.69
C VAL A 42 4.34 16.88 1.71
N HIS A 43 4.50 17.23 0.43
CA HIS A 43 4.70 16.26 -0.65
C HIS A 43 5.89 15.37 -0.33
N SER A 44 5.80 14.09 -0.70
CA SER A 44 6.95 13.19 -0.67
C SER A 44 8.04 13.64 -1.66
N GLU A 45 7.62 14.23 -2.80
CA GLU A 45 8.48 14.87 -3.79
C GLU A 45 9.16 16.09 -3.16
N GLY A 46 10.46 15.97 -2.86
CA GLY A 46 11.24 17.02 -2.21
C GLY A 46 12.06 16.54 -1.00
N ILE A 47 11.84 15.30 -0.55
CA ILE A 47 12.68 14.69 0.49
C ILE A 47 14.11 14.48 -0.04
N LYS A 48 15.07 15.18 0.57
CA LYS A 48 16.51 15.06 0.28
C LYS A 48 17.19 14.23 1.36
N SER A 49 16.89 12.94 1.40
CA SER A 49 17.48 11.99 2.34
C SER A 49 17.84 10.69 1.64
N ASP A 50 19.01 10.15 1.94
CA ASP A 50 19.45 8.83 1.46
C ASP A 50 18.82 7.67 2.25
N ASN A 51 18.08 7.98 3.32
CA ASN A 51 17.45 7.01 4.20
C ASN A 51 15.95 7.22 4.22
N VAL A 52 15.30 6.93 3.09
CA VAL A 52 13.83 7.00 3.00
C VAL A 52 13.22 5.60 3.17
N ILE A 53 12.20 5.50 4.02
CA ILE A 53 11.27 4.37 4.06
C ILE A 53 10.02 4.78 3.28
N ALA A 54 9.77 4.10 2.15
CA ALA A 54 8.50 4.20 1.44
C ALA A 54 7.52 3.17 1.99
N VAL A 55 6.43 3.64 2.59
CA VAL A 55 5.31 2.80 3.02
C VAL A 55 4.24 2.85 1.93
N ILE A 56 4.02 1.72 1.26
CA ILE A 56 3.08 1.61 0.16
C ILE A 56 1.73 1.17 0.70
N LEU A 57 0.69 1.97 0.45
CA LEU A 57 -0.70 1.73 0.81
C LEU A 57 -1.49 1.37 -0.46
N GLU A 58 -2.70 0.84 -0.32
CA GLU A 58 -3.46 0.36 -1.47
C GLU A 58 -4.10 1.50 -2.28
N SER A 59 -5.08 2.16 -1.67
CA SER A 59 -5.78 3.31 -2.21
C SER A 59 -6.56 4.01 -1.10
N PRO A 60 -6.87 5.30 -1.26
CA PRO A 60 -7.64 6.07 -0.29
C PRO A 60 -9.03 5.50 0.01
N HIS A 61 -9.48 5.66 1.25
CA HIS A 61 -10.84 5.38 1.72
C HIS A 61 -11.54 6.67 2.18
N ILE A 62 -12.68 6.56 2.85
CA ILE A 62 -13.50 7.69 3.34
C ILE A 62 -12.69 8.57 4.30
N TYR A 63 -11.98 7.95 5.26
CA TYR A 63 -11.28 8.65 6.33
C TYR A 63 -10.16 9.57 5.84
N GLU A 64 -9.57 9.28 4.68
CA GLU A 64 -8.53 10.10 4.05
C GLU A 64 -9.02 11.51 3.69
N PHE A 65 -10.34 11.75 3.62
CA PHE A 65 -10.95 13.03 3.25
C PHE A 65 -11.69 13.71 4.42
N GLU A 66 -11.70 13.11 5.61
CA GLU A 66 -12.48 13.63 6.74
C GLU A 66 -11.77 14.74 7.50
N ASN A 67 -12.47 15.87 7.68
CA ASN A 67 -12.10 16.97 8.57
C ASN A 67 -10.70 17.57 8.33
N LEU A 68 -10.29 17.68 7.05
CA LEU A 68 -8.99 18.23 6.67
C LEU A 68 -9.10 19.59 5.99
N SER A 69 -8.21 20.50 6.37
CA SER A 69 -7.89 21.73 5.64
C SER A 69 -6.41 22.04 5.89
N LEU A 70 -5.55 21.40 5.13
CA LEU A 70 -4.10 21.45 5.29
C LEU A 70 -3.51 22.52 4.38
N SER A 71 -2.59 23.31 4.91
CA SER A 71 -1.76 24.21 4.09
C SER A 71 -0.59 23.43 3.47
N CYS A 72 -0.07 23.90 2.33
CA CYS A 72 1.11 23.32 1.70
C CYS A 72 2.05 24.44 1.23
N GLU A 73 3.33 24.13 1.09
CA GLU A 73 4.36 25.09 0.65
C GLU A 73 4.12 25.60 -0.78
N ASP A 74 3.42 24.81 -1.60
CA ASP A 74 2.98 25.21 -2.95
C ASP A 74 1.85 26.27 -2.94
N GLY A 75 1.46 26.76 -1.75
CA GLY A 75 0.40 27.74 -1.56
C GLY A 75 -1.02 27.17 -1.67
N LYS A 76 -1.17 25.88 -1.97
CA LYS A 76 -2.49 25.24 -2.12
C LYS A 76 -3.01 24.69 -0.79
N LYS A 77 -4.33 24.57 -0.71
CA LYS A 77 -5.00 23.83 0.35
C LYS A 77 -5.25 22.39 -0.08
N TYR A 78 -4.99 21.46 0.83
CA TYR A 78 -5.26 20.04 0.66
C TYR A 78 -6.35 19.60 1.64
N TYR A 79 -7.32 18.86 1.11
CA TYR A 79 -8.49 18.36 1.83
C TYR A 79 -8.47 16.84 1.96
N SER A 80 -7.30 16.25 1.73
CA SER A 80 -7.10 14.81 1.80
C SER A 80 -5.67 14.47 2.21
N ARG A 81 -5.48 13.30 2.81
CA ARG A 81 -4.18 12.79 3.28
C ARG A 81 -4.16 11.27 3.39
N PRO A 82 -3.05 10.60 3.02
CA PRO A 82 -2.94 9.15 3.17
C PRO A 82 -2.98 8.75 4.65
N LEU A 83 -3.73 7.68 4.97
CA LEU A 83 -3.80 7.11 6.32
C LEU A 83 -4.20 8.13 7.40
N ASN A 84 -5.18 8.98 7.09
CA ASN A 84 -5.62 10.06 7.98
C ASN A 84 -6.28 9.52 9.28
N ASN A 85 -6.87 8.33 9.24
CA ASN A 85 -7.48 7.68 10.40
C ASN A 85 -6.46 7.49 11.55
N ASN A 86 -6.75 8.08 12.72
CA ASN A 86 -5.83 8.07 13.88
C ASN A 86 -5.43 6.66 14.31
N LYS A 87 -6.40 5.73 14.44
CA LYS A 87 -6.12 4.35 14.86
C LYS A 87 -5.22 3.63 13.86
N SER A 88 -5.47 3.80 12.57
CA SER A 88 -4.64 3.19 11.51
C SER A 88 -3.23 3.79 11.50
N ARG A 89 -3.09 5.09 11.77
CA ARG A 89 -1.79 5.74 11.89
C ARG A 89 -1.00 5.28 13.12
N GLU A 90 -1.66 5.13 14.27
CA GLU A 90 -1.04 4.55 15.47
C GLU A 90 -0.61 3.09 15.25
N ALA A 91 -1.40 2.31 14.49
CA ALA A 91 -1.02 0.96 14.09
C ALA A 91 0.22 0.98 13.19
N LEU A 92 0.30 1.89 12.20
CA LEU A 92 1.49 2.06 11.37
C LEU A 92 2.72 2.39 12.22
N ILE A 93 2.58 3.34 13.15
CA ILE A 93 3.67 3.73 14.05
C ILE A 93 4.18 2.52 14.84
N ASN A 94 3.28 1.69 15.37
CA ASN A 94 3.67 0.45 16.06
C ASN A 94 4.35 -0.56 15.11
N ILE A 95 3.87 -0.72 13.88
CA ILE A 95 4.51 -1.58 12.87
C ILE A 95 5.95 -1.12 12.63
N LEU A 96 6.16 0.18 12.43
CA LEU A 96 7.47 0.76 12.18
C LEU A 96 8.39 0.62 13.40
N GLN A 97 7.90 0.88 14.61
CA GLN A 97 8.73 0.89 15.83
C GLN A 97 9.05 -0.50 16.40
N LYS A 98 8.22 -1.51 16.13
CA LYS A 98 8.33 -2.81 16.81
C LYS A 98 8.51 -3.98 15.86
N ILE A 99 7.86 -3.95 14.71
CA ILE A 99 7.76 -5.12 13.83
C ILE A 99 8.85 -5.12 12.78
N MET A 100 9.03 -3.98 12.11
CA MET A 100 9.99 -3.84 11.01
C MET A 100 11.43 -3.59 11.48
N THR A 101 11.71 -3.74 12.77
CA THR A 101 12.95 -3.28 13.40
C THR A 101 14.22 -3.96 12.90
N SER A 102 14.10 -5.19 12.39
CA SER A 102 15.20 -5.97 11.81
C SER A 102 15.72 -5.40 10.47
N PHE A 103 14.97 -4.53 9.82
CA PHE A 103 15.35 -3.93 8.53
C PHE A 103 16.19 -2.66 8.68
N TYR A 104 16.31 -2.14 9.90
CA TYR A 104 16.90 -0.83 10.13
C TYR A 104 18.30 -0.91 10.73
N GLU A 105 19.19 -0.09 10.23
CA GLU A 105 20.47 0.17 10.87
C GLU A 105 20.32 1.19 12.01
N LYS A 106 20.67 0.80 13.25
CA LYS A 106 20.54 1.63 14.48
C LYS A 106 21.30 2.97 14.43
N SER A 107 22.27 3.13 13.54
CA SER A 107 23.03 4.37 13.36
C SER A 107 22.32 5.40 12.46
N LYS A 108 21.22 5.00 11.80
CA LYS A 108 20.54 5.82 10.79
C LYS A 108 19.21 6.35 11.30
N LYS A 109 18.88 7.53 10.81
CA LYS A 109 17.54 8.12 10.89
C LYS A 109 16.89 7.96 9.53
N TYR A 110 15.62 7.57 9.53
CA TYR A 110 14.86 7.33 8.31
C TYR A 110 13.72 8.33 8.18
N GLU A 111 13.61 8.96 7.02
CA GLU A 111 12.43 9.73 6.62
C GLU A 111 11.34 8.77 6.16
N VAL A 112 10.10 8.95 6.58
CA VAL A 112 8.99 8.05 6.25
C VAL A 112 7.98 8.74 5.36
N VAL A 113 7.77 8.16 4.18
CA VAL A 113 6.80 8.65 3.19
C VAL A 113 5.69 7.62 2.99
N LEU A 114 4.46 8.10 2.88
CA LEU A 114 3.30 7.30 2.53
C LEU A 114 3.00 7.44 1.05
N ILE A 115 2.92 6.32 0.35
CA ILE A 115 2.69 6.26 -1.10
C ILE A 115 1.47 5.37 -1.35
N ASN A 116 0.40 5.90 -1.91
CA ASN A 116 -0.69 5.04 -2.36
C ASN A 116 -0.31 4.40 -3.71
N ALA A 117 -0.51 3.09 -3.85
CA ALA A 117 -0.36 2.39 -5.12
C ALA A 117 -1.29 3.00 -6.18
N ILE A 118 -2.54 3.27 -5.80
CA ILE A 118 -3.49 4.08 -6.57
C ILE A 118 -3.92 5.28 -5.73
N GLN A 119 -3.70 6.50 -6.23
CA GLN A 119 -4.04 7.73 -5.50
C GLN A 119 -5.53 8.07 -5.48
N PHE A 120 -6.37 7.29 -6.17
CA PHE A 120 -7.82 7.51 -6.29
C PHE A 120 -8.65 6.72 -5.29
N GLN A 121 -9.75 7.29 -4.79
CA GLN A 121 -10.69 6.56 -3.91
C GLN A 121 -11.45 5.50 -4.70
N ASN A 122 -10.97 4.26 -4.70
CA ASN A 122 -11.56 3.16 -5.50
C ASN A 122 -12.87 2.63 -4.91
N SER A 123 -13.11 2.80 -3.60
CA SER A 123 -14.38 2.42 -2.96
C SER A 123 -15.54 3.39 -3.22
N LEU A 124 -15.32 4.50 -3.94
CA LEU A 124 -16.33 5.54 -4.21
C LEU A 124 -16.97 6.11 -2.93
N GLY A 125 -16.26 6.04 -1.80
CA GLY A 125 -16.76 6.49 -0.50
C GLY A 125 -17.78 5.54 0.13
N LYS A 126 -17.85 4.28 -0.33
CA LYS A 126 -18.66 3.22 0.28
C LYS A 126 -17.89 2.53 1.40
N ASN A 127 -18.60 2.09 2.44
CA ASN A 127 -18.04 1.21 3.46
C ASN A 127 -17.80 -0.18 2.89
N LEU A 128 -16.72 -0.83 3.30
CA LEU A 128 -16.30 -2.15 2.80
C LEU A 128 -16.87 -3.30 3.64
N ASP A 129 -18.15 -3.19 4.01
CA ASP A 129 -18.85 -4.18 4.86
C ASP A 129 -19.65 -5.21 4.03
N SER A 130 -19.82 -4.97 2.73
CA SER A 130 -20.48 -5.89 1.79
C SER A 130 -19.52 -6.34 0.68
N ASP A 131 -19.74 -7.57 0.19
CA ASP A 131 -19.00 -8.13 -0.94
C ASP A 131 -19.08 -7.24 -2.17
N GLU A 132 -20.27 -6.71 -2.48
CA GLU A 132 -20.49 -5.79 -3.61
C GLU A 132 -19.59 -4.53 -3.54
N ASN A 133 -19.48 -3.89 -2.37
CA ASN A 133 -18.66 -2.69 -2.24
C ASN A 133 -17.16 -3.02 -2.34
N ILE A 134 -16.77 -4.20 -1.87
CA ILE A 134 -15.40 -4.68 -2.01
C ILE A 134 -15.09 -4.97 -3.49
N ASP A 135 -16.03 -5.57 -4.21
CA ASP A 135 -15.93 -5.91 -5.62
C ASP A 135 -15.78 -4.65 -6.48
N ILE A 136 -16.62 -3.63 -6.26
CA ILE A 136 -16.50 -2.32 -6.91
C ILE A 136 -15.12 -1.69 -6.63
N ARG A 137 -14.64 -1.78 -5.39
CA ARG A 137 -13.34 -1.24 -5.00
C ARG A 137 -12.20 -1.96 -5.72
N ASN A 138 -12.23 -3.29 -5.79
CA ASN A 138 -11.21 -4.08 -6.47
C ASN A 138 -11.21 -3.83 -7.99
N GLU A 139 -12.39 -3.80 -8.61
CA GLU A 139 -12.54 -3.50 -10.04
C GLU A 139 -11.95 -2.13 -10.40
N ASN A 140 -12.35 -1.07 -9.68
CA ASN A 140 -11.83 0.27 -9.89
C ASN A 140 -10.32 0.33 -9.67
N TRP A 141 -9.82 -0.36 -8.64
CA TRP A 141 -8.38 -0.43 -8.35
C TRP A 141 -7.62 -1.04 -9.53
N ILE A 142 -8.07 -2.19 -10.06
CA ILE A 142 -7.40 -2.89 -11.16
C ILE A 142 -7.43 -2.04 -12.43
N LYS A 143 -8.59 -1.46 -12.77
CA LYS A 143 -8.74 -0.58 -13.93
C LYS A 143 -7.84 0.65 -13.82
N ASN A 144 -7.79 1.29 -12.66
CA ASN A 144 -6.85 2.39 -12.42
C ASN A 144 -5.38 1.91 -12.44
N TRP A 145 -5.08 0.71 -11.96
CA TRP A 145 -3.71 0.19 -12.00
C TRP A 145 -3.19 -0.01 -13.42
N ILE A 146 -4.01 -0.50 -14.34
CA ILE A 146 -3.64 -0.63 -15.75
C ILE A 146 -3.16 0.72 -16.31
N ASP A 147 -3.87 1.79 -16.00
CA ASP A 147 -3.58 3.12 -16.53
C ASP A 147 -2.46 3.86 -15.77
N TYR A 148 -2.33 3.66 -14.45
CA TYR A 148 -1.50 4.49 -13.57
C TYR A 148 -0.31 3.78 -12.93
N ASN A 149 -0.03 2.51 -13.24
CA ASN A 149 1.12 1.80 -12.66
C ASN A 149 2.48 2.45 -13.00
N ILE A 150 2.61 3.14 -14.15
CA ILE A 150 3.85 3.84 -14.50
C ILE A 150 4.03 5.10 -13.65
N ASP A 151 2.95 5.85 -13.42
CA ASP A 151 2.96 7.01 -12.50
C ASP A 151 3.38 6.57 -11.10
N PHE A 152 2.79 5.49 -10.57
CA PHE A 152 3.19 4.91 -9.29
C PHE A 152 4.69 4.61 -9.22
N ILE A 153 5.26 4.00 -10.25
CA ILE A 153 6.70 3.70 -10.29
C ILE A 153 7.53 4.99 -10.29
N ASN A 154 7.12 6.02 -11.02
CA ASN A 154 7.81 7.29 -11.04
C ASN A 154 7.81 7.96 -9.66
N ARG A 155 6.68 7.92 -8.95
CA ARG A 155 6.56 8.43 -7.57
C ARG A 155 7.42 7.66 -6.58
N VAL A 156 7.51 6.33 -6.71
CA VAL A 156 8.43 5.54 -5.89
C VAL A 156 9.89 5.88 -6.20
N LYS A 157 10.25 6.05 -7.48
CA LYS A 157 11.63 6.40 -7.87
C LYS A 157 12.01 7.83 -7.44
N SER A 158 11.07 8.78 -7.46
CA SER A 158 11.35 10.17 -7.10
C SER A 158 11.79 10.34 -5.65
N VAL A 159 11.36 9.44 -4.75
CA VAL A 159 11.78 9.44 -3.34
C VAL A 159 12.99 8.54 -3.06
N SER A 160 13.47 7.80 -4.07
CA SER A 160 14.65 6.91 -4.00
C SER A 160 14.76 6.12 -2.68
N PRO A 161 13.75 5.29 -2.36
CA PRO A 161 13.63 4.69 -1.04
C PRO A 161 14.72 3.67 -0.80
N LYS A 162 15.30 3.73 0.40
CA LYS A 162 16.22 2.73 0.89
C LYS A 162 15.50 1.47 1.36
N LEU A 163 14.30 1.62 1.92
CA LEU A 163 13.45 0.53 2.34
C LEU A 163 12.03 0.76 1.80
N ILE A 164 11.38 -0.31 1.37
CA ILE A 164 10.03 -0.30 0.84
C ILE A 164 9.20 -1.31 1.64
N PHE A 165 8.18 -0.81 2.33
CA PHE A 165 7.20 -1.63 3.03
C PHE A 165 5.88 -1.59 2.28
N ASN A 166 5.57 -2.69 1.59
CA ASN A 166 4.28 -2.86 0.97
C ASN A 166 3.24 -3.27 2.01
N LEU A 167 2.38 -2.33 2.36
CA LEU A 167 1.26 -2.49 3.28
C LEU A 167 -0.10 -2.38 2.57
N CYS A 168 -0.17 -2.52 1.23
CA CYS A 168 -1.48 -2.57 0.55
C CYS A 168 -2.35 -3.67 1.19
N THR A 169 -3.68 -3.53 1.14
CA THR A 169 -4.50 -4.60 1.71
C THR A 169 -4.30 -5.88 0.88
N GLN A 170 -4.39 -7.02 1.55
CA GLN A 170 -4.32 -8.33 0.88
C GLN A 170 -5.67 -8.70 0.23
N GLY A 171 -6.63 -7.77 0.17
CA GLY A 171 -8.06 -8.06 0.11
C GLY A 171 -8.56 -8.57 1.47
N SER A 172 -9.70 -8.07 1.93
CA SER A 172 -10.35 -8.55 3.16
C SER A 172 -11.56 -9.40 2.81
N TYR A 173 -11.68 -10.59 3.40
CA TYR A 173 -13.00 -11.11 3.76
C TYR A 173 -12.99 -11.86 5.10
N LYS A 174 -14.12 -11.77 5.81
CA LYS A 174 -14.51 -12.67 6.90
C LYS A 174 -15.62 -13.58 6.35
N LEU A 175 -15.26 -14.78 5.90
CA LEU A 175 -16.28 -15.83 5.69
C LEU A 175 -16.62 -16.35 7.08
N SER A 176 -17.88 -16.21 7.48
CA SER A 176 -18.41 -16.68 8.76
C SER A 176 -18.19 -18.17 9.02
N ASN A 177 -17.76 -18.96 8.02
CA ASN A 177 -17.46 -20.38 8.17
C ASN A 177 -16.13 -20.86 7.55
N CYS A 178 -15.21 -19.97 7.14
CA CYS A 178 -13.89 -20.40 6.65
C CYS A 178 -12.78 -19.67 7.41
N LYS A 179 -12.05 -20.42 8.26
CA LYS A 179 -10.83 -19.94 8.91
C LYS A 179 -9.80 -19.61 7.82
N ASN A 180 -9.58 -18.31 7.57
CA ASN A 180 -8.55 -17.74 6.69
C ASN A 180 -8.84 -17.76 5.18
N VAL A 181 -9.88 -17.05 4.71
CA VAL A 181 -10.02 -16.78 3.27
C VAL A 181 -9.70 -15.31 2.99
N TYR A 182 -8.58 -15.12 2.33
CA TYR A 182 -8.20 -13.86 1.71
C TYR A 182 -8.83 -13.82 0.31
N GLN A 183 -9.11 -12.63 -0.22
CA GLN A 183 -9.59 -12.54 -1.60
C GLN A 183 -8.46 -12.95 -2.55
N ASN A 184 -8.62 -14.09 -3.21
CA ASN A 184 -7.80 -14.46 -4.35
C ASN A 184 -8.35 -13.72 -5.57
N LEU A 185 -7.51 -12.96 -6.25
CA LEU A 185 -7.81 -12.49 -7.60
C LEU A 185 -7.58 -13.67 -8.55
N ASP A 186 -8.59 -14.50 -8.77
CA ASP A 186 -8.56 -15.59 -9.74
C ASP A 186 -9.32 -15.23 -11.03
N ASP A 187 -9.18 -16.09 -12.05
CA ASP A 187 -9.83 -15.90 -13.36
C ASP A 187 -11.35 -15.75 -13.22
N GLU A 188 -11.99 -16.50 -12.33
CA GLU A 188 -13.44 -16.44 -12.12
C GLU A 188 -13.87 -15.11 -11.49
N TYR A 189 -13.15 -14.67 -10.46
CA TYR A 189 -13.39 -13.40 -9.79
C TYR A 189 -13.23 -12.23 -10.75
N ILE A 190 -12.16 -12.22 -11.54
CA ILE A 190 -11.89 -11.15 -12.49
C ILE A 190 -12.90 -11.16 -13.66
N GLN A 191 -13.35 -12.34 -14.11
CA GLN A 191 -14.41 -12.48 -15.13
C GLN A 191 -15.73 -11.81 -14.76
N LYS A 192 -16.10 -11.76 -13.47
CA LYS A 192 -17.31 -11.07 -13.00
C LYS A 192 -17.31 -9.57 -13.32
N PHE A 193 -16.14 -9.00 -13.60
CA PHE A 193 -15.96 -7.60 -13.97
C PHE A 193 -15.76 -7.38 -15.47
N GLY A 194 -15.98 -8.40 -16.32
CA GLY A 194 -15.71 -8.35 -17.76
C GLY A 194 -14.21 -8.30 -18.09
N LEU A 195 -13.37 -8.81 -17.18
CA LEU A 195 -11.92 -8.85 -17.30
C LEU A 195 -11.46 -10.31 -17.40
N LYS A 196 -10.40 -10.62 -18.17
CA LYS A 196 -9.84 -11.98 -18.24
C LYS A 196 -8.33 -11.96 -18.12
N PHE A 197 -7.78 -12.91 -17.36
CA PHE A 197 -6.36 -13.24 -17.47
C PHE A 197 -6.10 -14.02 -18.76
N THR A 198 -5.03 -13.65 -19.45
CA THR A 198 -4.53 -14.37 -20.61
C THR A 198 -3.08 -14.78 -20.36
N ASN A 199 -2.76 -16.03 -20.66
CA ASN A 199 -1.36 -16.48 -20.72
C ASN A 199 -0.74 -15.88 -21.98
N THR A 200 0.24 -14.99 -21.82
CA THR A 200 0.88 -14.35 -22.96
C THR A 200 2.24 -15.00 -23.27
N LYS A 201 2.53 -15.17 -24.57
CA LYS A 201 3.90 -15.37 -25.07
C LYS A 201 4.57 -14.03 -25.45
N SER A 202 3.90 -12.91 -25.23
CA SER A 202 4.26 -11.57 -25.75
C SER A 202 4.86 -10.65 -24.68
N ASP A 203 5.50 -9.56 -25.12
CA ASP A 203 6.08 -8.52 -24.26
C ASP A 203 5.05 -7.70 -23.47
N LYS A 204 3.74 -7.89 -23.73
CA LYS A 204 2.65 -7.34 -22.89
C LYS A 204 2.40 -8.26 -21.70
N VAL A 205 3.41 -8.44 -20.85
CA VAL A 205 3.24 -9.09 -19.53
C VAL A 205 2.77 -8.01 -18.57
N LEU A 206 1.53 -8.09 -18.07
CA LEU A 206 1.03 -7.12 -17.08
C LEU A 206 1.36 -7.53 -15.65
N PHE A 207 1.44 -8.84 -15.34
CA PHE A 207 1.72 -9.37 -13.99
C PHE A 207 2.53 -10.67 -14.02
N GLU A 208 3.53 -10.85 -13.14
CA GLU A 208 4.05 -12.18 -12.76
C GLU A 208 3.55 -12.52 -11.35
N VAL A 209 2.88 -13.66 -11.21
CA VAL A 209 2.22 -14.09 -9.97
C VAL A 209 3.11 -15.06 -9.19
N ARG A 210 3.20 -14.89 -7.85
CA ARG A 210 4.00 -15.70 -6.93
C ARG A 210 3.15 -16.49 -5.94
N ARG A 211 3.60 -17.71 -5.58
CA ARG A 211 2.98 -18.54 -4.53
C ARG A 211 3.29 -18.01 -3.13
N GLN A 212 2.29 -17.95 -2.26
CA GLN A 212 2.46 -17.61 -0.85
C GLN A 212 2.25 -18.88 -0.01
N PHE A 213 3.27 -19.31 0.75
CA PHE A 213 3.20 -20.47 1.66
C PHE A 213 2.77 -21.81 1.01
N GLY A 214 3.19 -22.05 -0.24
CA GLY A 214 2.83 -23.29 -0.96
C GLY A 214 1.44 -23.27 -1.61
N TYR A 215 0.66 -22.20 -1.42
CA TYR A 215 -0.64 -22.00 -2.06
C TYR A 215 -0.57 -20.92 -3.15
N GLU A 216 -1.29 -21.13 -4.26
CA GLU A 216 -1.46 -20.12 -5.29
C GLU A 216 -2.44 -19.06 -4.77
N LYS A 217 -1.93 -17.86 -4.48
CA LYS A 217 -2.73 -16.73 -4.02
C LYS A 217 -2.20 -15.46 -4.65
N PHE A 218 -3.10 -14.70 -5.28
CA PHE A 218 -2.79 -13.44 -5.93
C PHE A 218 -3.57 -12.30 -5.25
N THR A 219 -2.83 -11.31 -4.77
CA THR A 219 -3.33 -10.13 -4.06
C THR A 219 -2.88 -8.83 -4.73
N LEU A 220 -3.49 -7.72 -4.35
CA LEU A 220 -3.06 -6.38 -4.77
C LEU A 220 -1.61 -6.07 -4.34
N GLN A 221 -1.13 -6.64 -3.23
CA GLN A 221 0.28 -6.53 -2.84
C GLN A 221 1.21 -7.20 -3.87
N ASP A 222 0.80 -8.32 -4.45
CA ASP A 222 1.59 -9.05 -5.46
C ASP A 222 1.66 -8.26 -6.77
N VAL A 223 0.55 -7.63 -7.16
CA VAL A 223 0.49 -6.70 -8.30
C VAL A 223 1.54 -5.58 -8.16
N VAL A 224 1.58 -4.95 -6.99
CA VAL A 224 2.49 -3.84 -6.68
C VAL A 224 3.95 -4.32 -6.64
N GLU A 225 4.21 -5.42 -5.93
CA GLU A 225 5.55 -6.04 -5.85
C GLU A 225 6.12 -6.31 -7.24
N TYR A 226 5.34 -6.99 -8.08
CA TYR A 226 5.79 -7.36 -9.42
C TYR A 226 6.24 -6.14 -10.22
N LYS A 227 5.45 -5.07 -10.21
CA LYS A 227 5.78 -3.87 -10.97
C LYS A 227 7.04 -3.19 -10.43
N LEU A 228 7.22 -3.17 -9.11
CA LEU A 228 8.43 -2.67 -8.48
C LEU A 228 9.66 -3.48 -8.89
N GLU A 229 9.55 -4.81 -8.91
CA GLU A 229 10.65 -5.68 -9.33
C GLU A 229 11.01 -5.47 -10.80
N GLN A 230 10.02 -5.50 -11.70
CA GLN A 230 10.24 -5.27 -13.13
C GLN A 230 10.94 -3.95 -13.45
N LYS A 231 10.76 -2.94 -12.59
CA LYS A 231 11.33 -1.61 -12.76
C LYS A 231 12.62 -1.40 -11.97
N GLY A 232 13.14 -2.45 -11.34
CA GLY A 232 14.38 -2.46 -10.57
C GLY A 232 14.30 -1.64 -9.28
N CYS A 233 13.09 -1.44 -8.72
CA CYS A 233 12.90 -0.67 -7.50
C CYS A 233 13.14 -1.50 -6.23
N ILE A 234 13.06 -2.83 -6.32
CA ILE A 234 13.15 -3.74 -5.16
C ILE A 234 14.17 -4.85 -5.34
N THR A 235 14.71 -5.30 -4.21
CA THR A 235 15.60 -6.45 -4.00
C THR A 235 15.18 -7.16 -2.71
N ASN A 236 15.83 -8.26 -2.38
CA ASN A 236 15.55 -8.99 -1.13
C ASN A 236 15.93 -8.20 0.14
N ASP A 237 16.82 -7.21 0.00
CA ASP A 237 17.35 -6.47 1.15
C ASP A 237 16.56 -5.20 1.45
N ASN A 238 15.81 -4.67 0.47
CA ASN A 238 15.13 -3.39 0.58
C ASN A 238 13.60 -3.49 0.61
N TYR A 239 13.00 -4.69 0.52
CA TYR A 239 11.56 -4.85 0.36
C TYR A 239 10.94 -5.83 1.35
N CYS A 240 9.79 -5.46 1.91
CA CYS A 240 8.97 -6.35 2.73
C CYS A 240 7.48 -6.12 2.49
N LYS A 241 6.69 -7.20 2.49
CA LYS A 241 5.22 -7.14 2.57
C LYS A 241 4.77 -7.29 4.02
N TYR A 242 3.72 -6.57 4.40
CA TYR A 242 3.06 -6.77 5.69
C TYR A 242 1.61 -6.33 5.66
N TYR A 243 0.87 -6.56 6.75
CA TYR A 243 -0.56 -6.21 6.80
C TYR A 243 -0.79 -4.70 6.79
N HIS A 244 -1.85 -4.27 6.10
CA HIS A 244 -2.33 -2.90 6.15
C HIS A 244 -2.66 -2.49 7.61
N PRO A 245 -2.28 -1.26 8.05
CA PRO A 245 -2.46 -0.83 9.44
C PRO A 245 -3.90 -0.91 9.96
N SER A 246 -4.90 -0.69 9.10
CA SER A 246 -6.32 -0.78 9.47
C SER A 246 -6.76 -2.17 9.96
N LYS A 247 -5.99 -3.24 9.68
CA LYS A 247 -6.29 -4.60 10.20
C LYS A 247 -6.23 -4.68 11.73
N PHE A 248 -5.55 -3.73 12.37
CA PHE A 248 -5.25 -3.74 13.79
C PHE A 248 -6.12 -2.77 14.61
N THR A 249 -7.14 -2.16 14.00
CA THR A 249 -7.93 -1.07 14.63
C THR A 249 -9.23 -1.52 15.31
N HIS A 250 -9.58 -2.81 15.26
CA HIS A 250 -10.80 -3.37 15.85
C HIS A 250 -10.51 -4.16 17.13
N ASP A 251 -10.98 -3.65 18.28
CA ASP A 251 -11.28 -4.18 19.65
C ASP A 251 -10.66 -5.49 20.20
N LYS A 252 -9.74 -6.13 19.48
CA LYS A 252 -8.85 -7.17 19.97
C LYS A 252 -7.49 -6.51 20.17
N LYS A 253 -6.80 -6.83 21.28
CA LYS A 253 -5.40 -6.44 21.46
C LYS A 253 -4.64 -6.81 20.18
N PRO A 254 -4.12 -5.85 19.40
CA PRO A 254 -3.57 -6.16 18.10
C PRO A 254 -2.33 -7.04 18.28
N THR A 255 -2.43 -8.30 17.86
CA THR A 255 -1.29 -9.19 17.77
C THR A 255 -0.66 -9.02 16.39
N TYR A 256 0.48 -8.36 16.38
CA TYR A 256 1.29 -8.23 15.18
C TYR A 256 2.10 -9.52 15.01
N PRO A 257 1.96 -10.26 13.90
CA PRO A 257 2.83 -11.40 13.64
C PRO A 257 4.30 -10.95 13.58
N SER A 258 5.18 -11.75 14.18
CA SER A 258 6.62 -11.57 14.01
C SER A 258 7.01 -11.72 12.54
N LEU A 259 7.93 -10.88 12.08
CA LEU A 259 8.54 -11.07 10.77
C LEU A 259 9.59 -12.18 10.87
N GLU A 260 9.38 -13.27 10.15
CA GLU A 260 10.35 -14.35 9.97
C GLU A 260 11.02 -14.22 8.59
N ASP A 261 12.21 -14.80 8.41
CA ASP A 261 12.95 -14.76 7.13
C ASP A 261 12.14 -15.31 5.95
N LYS A 262 11.16 -16.20 6.19
CA LYS A 262 10.20 -16.70 5.18
C LYS A 262 9.24 -15.62 4.62
N ASN A 263 9.19 -14.43 5.24
CA ASN A 263 8.44 -13.27 4.77
C ASN A 263 9.25 -12.40 3.79
N LYS A 264 10.55 -12.69 3.62
CA LYS A 264 11.50 -11.95 2.76
C LYS A 264 11.37 -12.33 1.29
N ILE A 265 10.15 -12.40 0.77
CA ILE A 265 9.84 -12.70 -0.64
C ILE A 265 9.84 -14.21 -0.95
N ASN A 266 8.71 -14.74 -1.40
CA ASN A 266 8.55 -16.14 -1.81
C ASN A 266 8.29 -16.19 -3.33
N PHE A 267 9.01 -17.06 -4.06
CA PHE A 267 9.05 -17.07 -5.53
C PHE A 267 8.41 -18.33 -6.15
N SER A 268 7.57 -18.12 -7.18
CA SER A 268 7.43 -18.98 -8.37
C SER A 268 6.78 -18.15 -9.49
N LYS A 269 6.94 -18.53 -10.77
CA LYS A 269 6.66 -17.65 -11.94
C LYS A 269 5.48 -18.14 -12.78
N LYS A 270 4.40 -17.36 -12.89
CA LYS A 270 3.42 -17.40 -14.00
C LYS A 270 3.24 -15.99 -14.56
N LYS A 271 3.26 -15.82 -15.88
CA LYS A 271 3.09 -14.54 -16.60
C LYS A 271 1.64 -14.39 -17.05
N LEU A 272 0.95 -13.31 -16.65
CA LEU A 272 -0.46 -13.04 -16.97
C LEU A 272 -0.66 -11.63 -17.53
N ALA A 273 -1.67 -11.46 -18.38
CA ALA A 273 -2.19 -10.16 -18.80
C ALA A 273 -3.71 -10.07 -18.60
N ILE A 274 -4.20 -8.93 -18.10
CA ILE A 274 -5.64 -8.63 -18.02
C ILE A 274 -6.09 -7.97 -19.33
N VAL A 275 -7.11 -8.52 -19.98
CA VAL A 275 -7.80 -7.92 -21.12
C VAL A 275 -9.26 -7.66 -20.78
N ASN A 276 -9.85 -6.64 -21.40
CA ASN A 276 -11.30 -6.47 -21.39
C ASN A 276 -11.91 -7.41 -22.43
N ASP A 277 -13.06 -7.99 -22.10
CA ASP A 277 -13.93 -8.63 -23.09
C ASP A 277 -14.54 -7.62 -24.07
#